data_AF-A0A353YGK3-F1
#
_entry.id   AF-A0A353YGK3-F1
#
_cell.length_a   1.000
_cell.length_b   1.000
_cell.length_c   1.000
_cell.angle_alpha   90.00
_cell.angle_beta   90.00
_cell.angle_gamma   90.00
#
_symmetry.space_group_name_H-M   'P 1'
#
loop_
_entity.id
_entity.type
_entity.pdbx_description
1 polymer ?
#
loop_
_entity_poly.entity_id
_entity_poly.type
_entity_poly.pdbx_seq_one_letter_code
_entity_poly.pdbx_strand_id
1 'polypeptide(L)'
;MAAAKGQSAVAYVESIYADHESPGGTARYSPRLDRLWDECYALAKKNGDACMDFSMIVMGNDAELTDVKVHQKKGGPHSAMVDARFKNLGKDTTVTYDLIRDKHGWMIDEMRSGCYVLSEALQQKTKC
;
A
#
# COMPACT_ATOMS: atom_id res chain seq x y z
N MET A 1 14.81 8.84 7.90
CA MET A 1 15.39 7.47 7.98
C MET A 1 15.67 6.99 6.56
N ALA A 2 16.91 6.59 6.25
CA ALA A 2 17.26 6.07 4.94
C ALA A 2 16.78 4.61 4.83
N ALA A 3 15.90 4.31 3.87
CA ALA A 3 15.57 2.92 3.52
C ALA A 3 16.87 2.19 3.14
N ALA A 4 17.19 1.12 3.86
CA ALA A 4 18.49 0.49 3.82
C ALA A 4 18.74 -0.21 2.47
N LYS A 5 19.86 0.12 1.81
CA LYS A 5 20.41 -0.62 0.67
C LYS A 5 20.70 -2.07 1.11
N GLY A 6 19.71 -2.95 0.96
CA GLY A 6 19.80 -4.35 1.40
C GLY A 6 18.50 -4.94 1.96
N GLN A 7 17.50 -4.10 2.26
CA GLN A 7 16.20 -4.56 2.75
C GLN A 7 15.52 -5.51 1.74
N SER A 8 14.94 -6.61 2.23
CA SER A 8 14.11 -7.49 1.42
C SER A 8 12.74 -6.86 1.14
N ALA A 9 12.02 -7.36 0.14
CA ALA A 9 10.65 -6.93 -0.14
C ALA A 9 9.71 -7.15 1.05
N VAL A 10 9.88 -8.28 1.76
CA VAL A 10 9.15 -8.59 2.99
C VAL A 10 9.44 -7.56 4.08
N ALA A 11 10.72 -7.31 4.38
CA ALA A 11 11.09 -6.36 5.42
C ALA A 11 10.65 -4.92 5.10
N TYR A 12 10.55 -4.58 3.81
CA TYR A 12 9.95 -3.32 3.39
C TYR A 12 8.47 -3.25 3.74
N VAL A 13 7.68 -4.27 3.40
CA VAL A 13 6.25 -4.30 3.75
C VAL A 13 6.04 -4.40 5.26
N GLU A 14 6.87 -5.13 6.00
CA GLU A 14 6.83 -5.12 7.48
C GLU A 14 7.05 -3.70 8.04
N SER A 15 7.96 -2.93 7.45
CA SER A 15 8.22 -1.55 7.89
C SER A 15 7.06 -0.58 7.64
N ILE A 16 6.13 -0.92 6.75
CA ILE A 16 4.88 -0.17 6.54
C ILE A 16 3.96 -0.33 7.76
N TYR A 17 3.99 -1.48 8.43
CA TYR A 17 3.13 -1.80 9.58
C TYR A 17 3.85 -1.67 10.94
N ALA A 18 5.12 -1.29 10.95
CA ALA A 18 5.93 -1.24 12.17
C ALA A 18 5.47 -0.17 13.17
N ASP A 19 4.88 0.92 12.67
CA ASP A 19 4.18 1.89 13.49
C ASP A 19 2.71 1.50 13.57
N HIS A 20 2.28 1.02 14.72
CA HIS A 20 0.91 0.56 14.94
C HIS A 20 -0.07 1.72 15.09
N GLU A 21 0.41 2.93 15.44
CA GLU A 21 -0.43 4.14 15.53
C GLU A 21 -0.60 4.79 14.15
N SER A 22 0.40 4.67 13.28
CA SER A 22 0.36 5.21 11.92
C SER A 22 0.89 4.23 10.84
N PRO A 23 0.17 3.12 10.58
CA PRO A 23 0.54 2.21 9.51
C PRO A 23 0.56 2.93 8.15
N GLY A 24 1.64 2.76 7.39
CA GLY A 24 1.82 3.42 6.09
C GLY A 24 2.85 4.53 6.07
N GLY A 25 3.30 5.04 7.22
CA GLY A 25 4.17 6.23 7.30
C GLY A 25 5.52 6.12 6.57
N THR A 26 5.98 4.92 6.27
CA THR A 26 7.24 4.65 5.54
C THR A 26 7.03 4.31 4.05
N ALA A 27 5.78 4.24 3.59
CA ALA A 27 5.46 3.82 2.24
C ALA A 27 5.97 4.84 1.20
N ARG A 28 6.73 4.32 0.23
CA ARG A 28 7.10 5.01 -1.00
C ARG A 28 6.25 4.47 -2.14
N TYR A 29 5.70 5.34 -2.97
CA TYR A 29 5.01 4.94 -4.19
C TYR A 29 5.94 5.08 -5.40
N SER A 30 5.64 4.32 -6.46
CA SER A 30 6.29 4.49 -7.74
C SER A 30 5.88 5.83 -8.38
N PRO A 31 6.68 6.40 -9.30
CA PRO A 31 6.28 7.62 -10.01
C PRO A 31 4.93 7.51 -10.72
N ARG A 32 4.54 6.29 -11.11
CA ARG A 32 3.23 6.01 -11.70
C ARG A 32 2.11 6.19 -10.67
N LEU A 33 2.24 5.60 -9.47
CA LEU A 33 1.24 5.74 -8.41
C LEU A 33 1.22 7.15 -7.82
N ASP A 34 2.37 7.80 -7.63
CA ASP A 34 2.45 9.19 -7.17
C ASP A 34 1.63 10.11 -8.08
N ARG A 35 1.77 9.96 -9.40
CA ARG A 35 0.98 10.72 -10.36
C ARG A 35 -0.53 10.48 -10.21
N LEU A 36 -0.95 9.25 -9.93
CA LEU A 36 -2.38 8.96 -9.72
C LEU A 36 -2.91 9.58 -8.43
N TRP A 37 -2.09 9.63 -7.38
CA TRP A 37 -2.41 10.38 -6.15
C TRP A 37 -2.53 11.87 -6.43
N ASP A 38 -1.59 12.47 -7.16
CA ASP A 38 -1.64 13.88 -7.55
C ASP A 38 -2.91 14.21 -8.34
N GLU A 39 -3.26 13.37 -9.32
CA GLU A 39 -4.51 13.47 -10.08
C GLU A 39 -5.72 13.37 -9.15
N CYS A 40 -5.67 12.47 -8.17
CA CYS A 40 -6.75 12.30 -7.23
C CYS A 40 -6.94 13.49 -6.28
N TYR A 41 -5.85 14.05 -5.75
CA TYR A 41 -5.90 15.27 -4.93
C TYR A 41 -6.40 16.47 -5.74
N ALA A 42 -6.02 16.57 -7.02
CA ALA A 42 -6.53 17.62 -7.90
C ALA A 42 -8.04 17.50 -8.13
N LEU A 43 -8.56 16.28 -8.29
CA LEU A 43 -10.00 16.01 -8.39
C LEU A 43 -10.74 16.36 -7.10
N ALA A 44 -10.22 15.94 -5.95
CA ALA A 44 -10.79 16.24 -4.64
C ALA A 44 -10.87 17.76 -4.40
N LYS A 45 -9.80 18.50 -4.73
CA LYS A 45 -9.80 19.97 -4.62
C LYS A 45 -10.83 20.64 -5.53
N LYS A 46 -11.12 20.04 -6.69
CA LYS A 46 -12.06 20.60 -7.66
C LYS A 46 -13.51 20.29 -7.31
N ASN A 47 -13.79 19.08 -6.84
CA ASN A 47 -15.15 18.54 -6.73
C ASN A 47 -15.61 18.33 -5.29
N GLY A 48 -14.70 18.37 -4.31
CA GLY A 48 -14.99 18.05 -2.89
C GLY A 48 -14.86 16.57 -2.53
N ASP A 49 -14.86 15.68 -3.52
CA ASP A 49 -14.82 14.24 -3.31
C ASP A 49 -13.43 13.66 -3.57
N ALA A 50 -12.85 13.01 -2.55
CA ALA A 50 -11.64 12.23 -2.71
C ALA A 50 -11.93 10.94 -3.50
N CYS A 51 -11.07 10.58 -4.45
CA CYS A 51 -11.17 9.30 -5.17
C CYS A 51 -10.78 8.10 -4.29
N MET A 52 -10.15 8.38 -3.16
CA MET A 52 -9.95 7.41 -2.09
C MET A 52 -10.16 8.13 -0.77
N ASP A 53 -11.16 7.71 -0.02
CA ASP A 53 -11.57 8.30 1.26
C ASP A 53 -11.23 7.40 2.46
N PHE A 54 -10.44 6.34 2.25
CA PHE A 54 -9.93 5.45 3.29
C PHE A 54 -8.48 5.01 3.02
N SER A 55 -7.81 4.45 4.02
CA SER A 55 -6.45 3.92 3.85
C SER A 55 -6.47 2.49 3.30
N MET A 56 -5.89 2.28 2.12
CA MET A 56 -5.72 0.93 1.56
C MET A 56 -4.66 0.08 2.27
N ILE A 57 -3.81 0.68 3.12
CA ILE A 57 -2.81 -0.06 3.92
C ILE A 57 -3.51 -0.92 4.98
N VAL A 58 -4.56 -0.37 5.60
CA VAL A 58 -5.34 -1.03 6.66
C VAL A 58 -6.76 -1.41 6.23
N MET A 59 -7.15 -1.01 5.02
CA MET A 59 -8.49 -1.16 4.45
C MET A 59 -9.59 -0.54 5.33
N GLY A 60 -9.36 0.70 5.79
CA GLY A 60 -10.28 1.42 6.65
C GLY A 60 -9.85 2.85 6.97
N ASN A 61 -10.73 3.58 7.65
CA ASN A 61 -10.44 4.90 8.23
C ASN A 61 -9.80 4.81 9.61
N ASP A 62 -10.17 3.77 10.35
CA ASP A 62 -9.59 3.43 11.65
C ASP A 62 -8.82 2.10 11.55
N ALA A 63 -7.86 1.93 12.46
CA ALA A 63 -7.01 0.74 12.50
C ALA A 63 -6.87 0.20 13.92
N GLU A 64 -7.21 -1.08 14.09
CA GLU A 64 -6.80 -1.90 15.23
C GLU A 64 -6.22 -3.21 14.68
N LEU A 65 -4.91 -3.18 14.42
CA LEU A 65 -4.22 -4.27 13.73
C LEU A 65 -3.72 -5.33 14.72
N THR A 66 -4.11 -6.57 14.48
CA THR A 66 -3.56 -7.74 15.19
C THR A 66 -3.12 -8.80 14.18
N ASP A 67 -2.28 -9.74 14.63
CA ASP A 67 -1.82 -10.87 13.83
C ASP A 67 -1.15 -10.51 12.49
N VAL A 68 -0.42 -9.39 12.42
CA VAL A 68 0.26 -8.95 11.18
C VAL A 68 1.30 -9.98 10.74
N LYS A 69 1.14 -10.51 9.53
CA LYS A 69 2.03 -11.48 8.88
C LYS A 69 2.31 -11.03 7.46
N VAL A 70 3.58 -10.99 7.10
CA VAL A 70 4.02 -10.58 5.76
C VAL A 70 4.67 -11.75 5.04
N HIS A 71 4.29 -11.98 3.78
CA HIS A 71 4.80 -13.09 2.99
C HIS A 71 4.99 -12.69 1.52
N GLN A 72 6.19 -12.94 0.98
CA GLN A 72 6.45 -12.76 -0.45
C GLN A 72 5.89 -13.94 -1.25
N LYS A 73 4.97 -13.67 -2.17
CA LYS A 73 4.37 -14.68 -3.06
C LYS A 73 5.29 -15.06 -4.20
N LYS A 74 5.92 -14.07 -4.81
CA LYS A 74 6.84 -14.21 -5.95
C LYS A 74 7.68 -12.95 -6.09
N GLY A 75 8.82 -13.04 -6.78
CA GLY A 75 9.67 -11.88 -7.01
C GLY A 75 11.14 -12.23 -7.00
N GLY A 76 11.96 -11.21 -7.26
CA GLY A 76 13.40 -11.27 -7.28
C GLY A 76 14.02 -9.94 -6.86
N PRO A 77 15.24 -9.61 -7.29
CA PRO A 77 15.99 -8.44 -6.80
C PRO A 77 15.39 -7.07 -7.14
N HIS A 78 14.54 -6.98 -8.16
CA HIS A 78 14.04 -5.73 -8.73
C HIS A 78 12.52 -5.54 -8.66
N SER A 79 11.77 -6.62 -8.45
CA SER A 79 10.31 -6.59 -8.30
C SER A 79 9.84 -7.75 -7.43
N ALA A 80 8.76 -7.55 -6.69
CA ALA A 80 8.17 -8.58 -5.86
C ALA A 80 6.67 -8.37 -5.69
N MET A 81 5.95 -9.46 -5.42
CA MET A 81 4.57 -9.45 -4.98
C MET A 81 4.53 -9.97 -3.55
N VAL A 82 4.02 -9.16 -2.62
CA VAL A 82 4.04 -9.44 -1.18
C VAL A 82 2.63 -9.29 -0.61
N ASP A 83 2.17 -10.28 0.15
CA ASP A 83 0.95 -10.18 0.94
C ASP A 83 1.28 -9.69 2.35
N ALA A 84 0.52 -8.72 2.85
CA ALA A 84 0.34 -8.48 4.28
C ALA A 84 -1.04 -9.01 4.69
N ARG A 85 -1.08 -9.86 5.71
CA ARG A 85 -2.30 -10.43 6.28
C ARG A 85 -2.37 -10.03 7.75
N PHE A 86 -3.53 -9.57 8.17
CA PHE A 86 -3.76 -9.09 9.53
C PHE A 86 -5.26 -9.11 9.81
N LYS A 87 -5.63 -8.94 11.06
CA LYS A 87 -6.99 -8.56 11.42
C LYS A 87 -7.03 -7.06 11.64
N ASN A 88 -7.99 -6.37 11.04
CA ASN A 88 -8.31 -4.99 11.39
C ASN A 88 -9.67 -4.97 12.06
N LEU A 89 -9.76 -4.49 13.30
CA LEU A 89 -11.00 -4.48 14.09
C LEU A 89 -11.66 -5.89 14.13
N GLY A 90 -10.82 -6.92 14.32
CA GLY A 90 -11.23 -8.32 14.36
C GLY A 90 -11.55 -8.98 13.01
N LYS A 91 -11.54 -8.23 11.89
CA LYS A 91 -11.82 -8.76 10.55
C LYS A 91 -10.54 -9.14 9.81
N ASP A 92 -10.47 -10.39 9.33
CA ASP A 92 -9.39 -10.86 8.48
C ASP A 92 -9.28 -10.02 7.21
N THR A 93 -8.09 -9.47 6.99
CA THR A 93 -7.77 -8.57 5.89
C THR A 93 -6.47 -9.02 5.22
N THR A 94 -6.41 -8.88 3.91
CA THR A 94 -5.18 -9.12 3.14
C THR A 94 -4.98 -7.97 2.17
N VAL A 95 -3.78 -7.40 2.18
CA VAL A 95 -3.33 -6.41 1.19
C VAL A 95 -2.16 -7.01 0.42
N THR A 96 -2.31 -7.17 -0.89
CA THR A 96 -1.23 -7.58 -1.78
C THR A 96 -0.59 -6.36 -2.40
N TYR A 97 0.73 -6.25 -2.25
CA TYR A 97 1.57 -5.22 -2.83
C TYR A 97 2.30 -5.76 -4.06
N ASP A 98 2.23 -5.05 -5.19
CA ASP A 98 3.31 -5.13 -6.19
C ASP A 98 4.35 -4.09 -5.86
N LEU A 99 5.59 -4.53 -5.80
CA LEU A 99 6.75 -3.72 -5.46
C LEU A 99 7.72 -3.69 -6.62
N ILE A 100 8.34 -2.54 -6.80
CA ILE A 100 9.51 -2.35 -7.66
C ILE A 100 10.65 -1.75 -6.84
N ARG A 101 11.89 -1.94 -7.29
CA ARG A 101 13.08 -1.46 -6.57
C ARG A 101 13.90 -0.50 -7.43
N ASP A 102 14.22 0.66 -6.86
CA ASP A 102 15.16 1.61 -7.42
C ASP A 102 16.44 1.73 -6.59
N LYS A 103 17.29 2.71 -6.91
CA LYS A 103 18.53 3.02 -6.18
C LYS A 103 18.31 3.48 -4.73
N HIS A 104 17.10 3.87 -4.38
CA HIS A 104 16.68 4.34 -3.05
C HIS A 104 15.98 3.26 -2.23
N GLY A 105 15.61 2.13 -2.84
CA GLY A 105 15.00 0.99 -2.15
C GLY A 105 13.72 0.50 -2.83
N TRP A 106 12.91 -0.22 -2.07
CA TRP A 106 11.60 -0.68 -2.53
C TRP A 106 10.59 0.46 -2.54
N MET A 107 9.62 0.36 -3.44
CA MET A 107 8.45 1.22 -3.54
C MET A 107 7.26 0.41 -4.03
N ILE A 108 6.07 0.83 -3.64
CA ILE A 108 4.79 0.24 -4.03
C ILE A 108 4.47 0.73 -5.44
N ASP A 109 4.23 -0.21 -6.35
CA ASP A 109 3.68 0.08 -7.67
C ASP A 109 2.19 -0.24 -7.73
N GLU A 110 1.66 -1.17 -6.93
CA GLU A 110 0.21 -1.42 -6.85
C GLU A 110 -0.19 -1.98 -5.49
N MET A 111 -1.43 -1.72 -5.06
CA MET A 111 -2.05 -2.37 -3.89
C MET A 111 -3.37 -3.00 -4.25
N ARG A 112 -3.65 -4.18 -3.70
CA ARG A 112 -4.90 -4.91 -3.92
C ARG A 112 -5.45 -5.52 -2.64
N SER A 113 -6.77 -5.46 -2.46
CA SER A 113 -7.48 -6.19 -1.42
C SER A 113 -8.89 -6.56 -1.89
N GLY A 114 -9.15 -7.86 -2.06
CA GLY A 114 -10.39 -8.32 -2.69
C GLY A 114 -10.55 -7.72 -4.09
N CYS A 115 -11.64 -6.98 -4.28
CA CYS A 115 -11.96 -6.29 -5.54
C CYS A 115 -11.38 -4.86 -5.62
N TYR A 116 -10.75 -4.35 -4.55
CA TYR A 116 -10.08 -3.05 -4.57
C TYR A 116 -8.68 -3.18 -5.18
N VAL A 117 -8.42 -2.39 -6.21
CA VAL A 117 -7.10 -2.14 -6.78
C VAL A 117 -6.84 -0.65 -6.68
N LEU A 118 -5.72 -0.23 -6.09
CA LEU A 118 -5.48 1.19 -5.81
C LEU A 118 -5.58 2.03 -7.08
N SER A 119 -4.90 1.64 -8.15
CA SER A 119 -4.96 2.41 -9.40
C SER A 119 -6.36 2.50 -10.02
N GLU A 120 -7.19 1.46 -9.86
CA GLU A 120 -8.59 1.51 -10.33
C GLU A 120 -9.44 2.42 -9.46
N ALA A 121 -9.24 2.40 -8.14
CA ALA A 121 -9.99 3.23 -7.22
C ALA A 121 -9.64 4.71 -7.40
N LEU A 122 -8.36 5.04 -7.56
CA LEU A 122 -7.89 6.39 -7.87
C LEU A 122 -8.46 6.92 -9.20
N GLN A 123 -8.80 6.02 -10.12
CA GLN A 123 -9.42 6.36 -11.40
C GLN A 123 -10.95 6.24 -11.40
N GLN A 124 -11.58 5.94 -10.25
CA GLN A 124 -13.02 5.69 -10.11
C GLN A 124 -13.52 4.55 -11.03
N LYS A 125 -12.67 3.56 -11.28
CA LYS A 125 -12.95 2.39 -12.13
C LYS A 125 -13.17 1.11 -11.35
N THR A 126 -13.00 1.13 -10.02
CA THR A 126 -13.20 -0.05 -9.19
C THR A 126 -14.59 -0.63 -9.40
N LYS A 127 -14.64 -1.94 -9.68
CA LYS A 127 -15.87 -2.71 -9.75
C LYS A 127 -15.76 -3.83 -8.74
N CYS A 128 -16.38 -3.63 -7.59
CA CYS A 128 -16.52 -4.62 -6.53
C CYS A 128 -17.85 -5.37 -6.66
#